data_AF-A0A1M5BHR2-F1
#
_entry.id   AF-A0A1M5BHR2-F1
#
_cell.length_a   1.000
_cell.length_b   1.000
_cell.length_c   1.000
_cell.angle_alpha   90.00
_cell.angle_beta   90.00
_cell.angle_gamma   90.00
#
_symmetry.space_group_name_H-M   'P 1'
#
loop_
_entity.id
_entity.type
_entity.pdbx_description
1 polymer ?
#
loop_
_entity_poly.entity_id
_entity_poly.type
_entity_poly.pdbx_seq_one_letter_code
_entity_poly.pdbx_strand_id
1 'polypeptide(L)' 'MHWKRQSARSNAGATRFVTAATLAILLSGCATTTVPGDAGCISYAEARLARPPAETVTQVPPAWADWIADLDDRMTGTCR' A
#
# COMPACT_ATOMS: atom_id res chain seq x y z
N MET A 1 18.14 51.98 -4.02
CA MET A 1 17.43 50.97 -4.84
C MET A 1 17.96 49.52 -4.69
N HIS A 2 19.16 49.31 -4.14
CA HIS A 2 19.77 47.97 -4.05
C HIS A 2 19.12 47.03 -3.01
N TRP A 3 18.66 47.57 -1.87
CA TRP A 3 18.04 46.79 -0.78
C TRP A 3 16.76 46.06 -1.19
N LYS A 4 15.86 46.70 -1.96
CA LYS A 4 14.61 46.07 -2.43
C LYS A 4 14.87 44.85 -3.35
N ARG A 5 15.97 44.86 -4.11
CA ARG A 5 16.34 43.73 -5.00
C ARG A 5 16.89 42.54 -4.19
N GLN A 6 17.61 42.81 -3.11
CA GLN A 6 18.11 41.75 -2.21
C GLN A 6 16.96 41.05 -1.49
N SER A 7 15.99 41.80 -0.94
CA SER A 7 14.82 41.22 -0.26
C SER A 7 13.98 40.33 -1.18
N ALA A 8 13.75 40.75 -2.43
CA ALA A 8 13.02 39.97 -3.42
C ALA A 8 13.76 38.67 -3.80
N ARG A 9 15.09 38.72 -3.94
CA ARG A 9 15.92 37.56 -4.24
C ARG A 9 15.96 36.56 -3.08
N SER A 10 15.99 37.05 -1.84
CA SER A 10 15.94 36.22 -0.63
C SER A 10 14.59 35.51 -0.46
N ASN A 11 13.47 36.20 -0.72
CA ASN A 11 12.12 35.59 -0.66
C ASN A 11 11.91 34.53 -1.74
N ALA A 12 12.41 34.76 -2.96
CA ALA A 12 12.36 33.79 -4.04
C ALA A 12 13.24 32.55 -3.77
N GLY A 13 14.36 32.72 -3.08
CA GLY A 13 15.18 31.60 -2.59
C GLY A 13 14.43 30.78 -1.55
N ALA A 14 13.93 31.42 -0.50
CA ALA A 14 13.22 30.76 0.59
C ALA A 14 12.00 29.94 0.12
N THR A 15 11.18 30.50 -0.77
CA THR A 15 10.01 29.81 -1.33
C THR A 15 10.38 28.54 -2.10
N ARG A 16 11.47 28.58 -2.90
CA ARG A 16 11.96 27.40 -3.65
C ARG A 16 12.46 26.29 -2.72
N PHE A 17 13.16 26.63 -1.64
CA PHE A 17 13.64 25.64 -0.68
C PHE A 17 12.50 25.00 0.10
N VAL A 18 11.49 25.77 0.51
CA VAL A 18 10.31 25.23 1.19
C VAL A 18 9.55 24.26 0.29
N THR A 19 9.33 24.60 -0.99
CA THR A 19 8.68 23.69 -1.94
C THR A 19 9.48 22.41 -2.20
N ALA A 20 10.80 22.50 -2.25
CA ALA A 20 11.66 21.33 -2.45
C ALA A 20 11.64 20.41 -1.22
N ALA A 21 11.67 20.98 -0.01
CA ALA A 21 11.65 20.24 1.23
C ALA A 21 10.29 19.53 1.46
N THR A 22 9.17 20.20 1.20
CA THR A 22 7.84 19.56 1.30
C THR A 22 7.67 18.46 0.26
N LEU A 23 8.13 18.66 -0.98
CA LEU A 23 8.11 17.59 -1.99
C LEU A 23 8.95 16.38 -1.55
N ALA A 24 10.15 16.63 -1.02
CA ALA A 24 11.04 15.57 -0.54
C ALA A 24 10.45 14.80 0.65
N ILE A 25 9.75 15.47 1.58
CA ILE A 25 9.08 14.83 2.73
C ILE A 25 7.87 14.02 2.26
N LEU A 26 7.08 14.54 1.30
CA LEU A 26 5.95 13.81 0.72
C LEU A 26 6.41 12.58 -0.08
N LEU A 27 7.52 12.69 -0.80
CA LEU A 27 8.08 11.61 -1.62
C LEU A 27 8.91 10.60 -0.80
N SER A 28 9.47 10.99 0.34
CA SER A 28 10.20 10.07 1.24
C SER A 28 9.29 9.34 2.24
N GLY A 29 8.06 9.82 2.43
CA GLY A 29 7.07 9.22 3.34
C GLY A 29 6.38 7.96 2.81
N CYS A 30 6.38 7.75 1.49
CA CYS A 30 5.97 6.48 0.88
C CYS A 30 7.20 5.74 0.40
N ALA A 31 7.94 5.13 1.33
CA ALA A 31 8.77 3.99 0.96
C ALA A 31 7.83 2.96 0.32
N THR A 32 7.94 2.80 -1.00
CA THR A 32 7.28 1.68 -1.69
C THR A 32 7.99 0.44 -1.19
N THR A 33 7.49 -0.15 -0.11
CA THR A 33 7.84 -1.51 0.28
C THR A 33 7.18 -2.44 -0.73
N THR A 34 7.71 -2.45 -1.96
CA THR A 34 7.42 -3.53 -2.90
C THR A 34 8.01 -4.79 -2.29
N VAL A 35 7.17 -5.51 -1.55
CA VAL A 35 7.48 -6.89 -1.18
C VAL A 35 7.67 -7.64 -2.50
N PRO A 36 8.83 -8.27 -2.74
CA PRO A 36 9.02 -9.03 -3.96
C PRO A 36 7.99 -10.16 -4.03
N GLY A 37 7.29 -10.26 -5.15
CA GLY A 37 6.24 -11.26 -5.37
C GLY A 37 4.97 -10.66 -6.00
N ASP A 38 4.04 -11.52 -6.41
CA ASP A 38 2.72 -11.08 -6.85
C ASP A 38 1.91 -10.59 -5.64
N ALA A 39 1.45 -9.33 -5.69
CA ALA A 39 0.74 -8.69 -4.58
C ALA A 39 -0.55 -9.43 -4.22
N GLY A 40 -1.22 -10.05 -5.20
CA GLY A 40 -2.40 -10.88 -4.97
C GLY A 40 -2.05 -12.14 -4.20
N CYS A 41 -0.97 -12.82 -4.58
CA CYS A 41 -0.51 -14.03 -3.89
C CYS A 41 0.03 -13.78 -2.48
N ILE A 42 0.69 -12.65 -2.26
CA ILE A 42 1.09 -12.23 -0.90
C ILE A 42 -0.15 -11.99 -0.05
N SER A 43 -1.12 -11.22 -0.55
CA SER A 43 -2.36 -10.93 0.18
C SER A 43 -3.17 -12.20 0.46
N TYR A 44 -3.18 -13.16 -0.47
CA TYR A 44 -3.80 -14.47 -0.30
C TYR A 44 -3.12 -15.29 0.80
N ALA A 45 -1.79 -15.30 0.86
CA ALA A 45 -1.06 -16.00 1.90
C ALA A 45 -1.42 -15.46 3.29
N GLU A 46 -1.47 -14.14 3.46
CA GLU A 46 -1.91 -13.49 4.71
C GLU A 46 -3.36 -13.86 5.07
N ALA A 47 -4.28 -13.82 4.10
CA ALA A 47 -5.67 -14.20 4.32
C ALA A 47 -5.80 -15.67 4.77
N ARG A 48 -4.98 -16.57 4.23
CA ARG A 48 -4.97 -17.99 4.60
C ARG A 48 -4.42 -18.21 6.01
N LEU A 49 -3.42 -17.44 6.42
CA LEU A 49 -2.89 -17.45 7.79
C LEU A 49 -3.91 -16.93 8.81
N ALA A 50 -4.69 -15.91 8.44
CA ALA A 50 -5.74 -15.33 9.28
C ALA A 50 -7.08 -16.09 9.21
N ARG A 51 -7.14 -17.24 8.51
CA ARG A 51 -8.39 -17.97 8.29
C ARG A 51 -8.97 -18.45 9.63
N PRO A 52 -10.26 -18.21 9.89
CA PRO A 52 -10.96 -18.80 11.04
C PRO A 52 -10.88 -20.33 11.03
N PRO A 53 -11.04 -20.98 12.20
CA PRO A 53 -11.07 -22.45 12.28
C PRO A 53 -12.09 -23.06 11.33
N ALA A 54 -11.80 -24.23 10.75
CA ALA A 54 -12.65 -24.85 9.74
C ALA A 54 -14.07 -25.12 10.26
N GLU A 55 -14.21 -25.38 11.56
CA GLU A 55 -15.50 -25.57 12.24
C GLU A 55 -16.39 -24.33 12.15
N THR A 56 -15.80 -23.13 12.09
CA THR A 56 -16.56 -21.87 11.95
C THR A 56 -17.08 -21.65 10.53
N VAL A 57 -16.45 -22.25 9.53
CA VAL A 57 -16.90 -22.18 8.12
C VAL A 57 -18.24 -22.90 7.94
N THR A 58 -18.55 -23.89 8.79
CA THR A 58 -19.85 -24.61 8.79
C THR A 58 -21.04 -23.72 9.18
N GLN A 59 -20.79 -22.54 9.75
CA GLN A 59 -21.82 -21.56 10.12
C GLN A 59 -22.22 -20.65 8.94
N VAL A 60 -21.49 -20.72 7.82
CA VAL A 60 -21.76 -19.97 6.60
C VAL A 60 -22.74 -20.77 5.73
N PRO A 61 -23.71 -20.15 5.04
CA PRO A 61 -24.64 -20.91 4.20
C PRO A 61 -23.91 -21.78 3.16
N PRO A 62 -24.40 -23.00 2.84
CA PRO A 62 -23.65 -23.99 2.07
C PRO A 62 -23.07 -23.47 0.74
N ALA A 63 -23.87 -22.75 -0.04
CA ALA A 63 -23.41 -22.19 -1.32
C ALA A 63 -22.22 -21.23 -1.18
N TRP A 64 -22.14 -20.50 -0.07
CA TRP A 64 -21.00 -19.63 0.23
C TRP A 64 -19.79 -20.43 0.70
N ALA A 65 -19.99 -21.49 1.49
CA ALA A 65 -18.91 -22.38 1.90
C ALA A 65 -18.26 -23.06 0.68
N ASP A 66 -19.07 -23.54 -0.26
CA ASP A 66 -18.61 -24.14 -1.51
C ASP A 66 -17.83 -23.12 -2.36
N TRP A 67 -18.34 -21.89 -2.47
CA TRP A 67 -17.66 -20.81 -3.19
C TRP A 67 -16.32 -20.44 -2.54
N ILE A 68 -16.25 -20.38 -1.21
CA ILE A 68 -15.00 -20.13 -0.47
C ILE A 68 -13.99 -21.24 -0.75
N ALA A 69 -14.40 -22.51 -0.71
CA ALA A 69 -13.52 -23.64 -0.98
C ALA A 69 -12.97 -23.62 -2.42
N ASP A 70 -13.84 -23.40 -3.39
CA ASP A 70 -13.47 -23.29 -4.81
C ASP A 70 -12.51 -22.10 -5.07
N LEU A 71 -12.75 -20.94 -4.43
CA LEU A 71 -11.83 -19.81 -4.50
C LEU A 71 -10.45 -20.15 -3.91
N ASP A 72 -10.43 -20.80 -2.76
CA ASP A 72 -9.22 -21.21 -2.04
C ASP A 72 -8.36 -22.17 -2.87
N ASP A 73 -9.00 -23.13 -3.57
CA ASP A 73 -8.33 -24.07 -4.46
C ASP A 73 -7.73 -23.37 -5.70
N ARG A 74 -8.49 -22.49 -6.36
CA ARG A 74 -7.99 -21.72 -7.52
C ARG A 74 -6.81 -20.82 -7.15
N MET A 75 -6.90 -20.12 -6.02
CA MET A 75 -5.82 -19.25 -5.54
C MET A 75 -4.60 -20.07 -5.14
N THR A 76 -4.78 -21.22 -4.48
CA THR A 76 -3.68 -22.15 -4.17
C THR A 76 -2.98 -22.64 -5.43
N GLY A 77 -3.73 -22.96 -6.49
CA GLY A 77 -3.15 -23.38 -7.77
C GLY A 77 -2.43 -22.26 -8.52
N THR A 78 -2.82 -21.00 -8.32
CA THR A 78 -2.23 -19.83 -8.99
C THR A 78 -0.99 -19.30 -8.26
N CYS A 79 -0.99 -19.35 -6.92
CA CYS A 79 -0.03 -18.65 -6.08
C CYS A 79 1.07 -19.54 -5.48
N ARG A 80 1.20 -20.77 -5.96
CA ARG A 80 2.18 -21.77 -5.52
C ARG A 80 3.16 -22.06 -6.64
#